data_AF-A0AAE1U2N5-F1
#
_entry.id   AF-A0AAE1U2N5-F1
#
_cell.length_a   1.000
_cell.length_b   1.000
_cell.length_c   1.000
_cell.angle_alpha   90.00
_cell.angle_beta   90.00
_cell.angle_gamma   90.00
#
_symmetry.space_group_name_H-M   'P 1'
#
loop_
_entity.id
_entity.type
_entity.pdbx_description
1 polymer ?
#
loop_
_entity_poly.entity_id
_entity_poly.type
_entity_poly.pdbx_seq_one_letter_code
_entity_poly.pdbx_strand_id
1 'polypeptide(L)'
;MKCTKLWWLTMTLTTLIVGSLMMRNYNVEESTSVDLVMEGLPASHPEVVQALSSTFLLPPSTLPYNLSTNTEYLASSQGHTWKLIHHYISKLFAGERGGFFVEAGALDGQQLSNTLWLEQELDWTGLLIEPNPYSFQHLQHKHRKAWTSNSCISTNQFTRKSVLVALKLRPGYISNPWYIKGASYELGVTLGDLSTNLSESFHYYLNSGDETYVPAYCFPLYSYLLALNVTTIDVLSLDTQGSEKDIVKTIPWEVITVRVLVIEIVVFDGTKDQRSSVAEGPVHMRRF
;
A
#
# COMPACT_ATOMS: atom_id res chain seq x y z
N MET A 1 14.65 68.93 34.56
CA MET A 1 13.68 68.20 33.70
C MET A 1 14.40 67.55 32.52
N LYS A 2 14.93 66.34 32.67
CA LYS A 2 15.50 65.51 31.59
C LYS A 2 15.48 64.04 32.06
N CYS A 3 14.41 63.28 31.81
CA CYS A 3 14.46 61.81 31.96
C CYS A 3 13.23 61.08 31.35
N THR A 4 12.82 61.39 30.12
CA THR A 4 11.72 60.67 29.45
C THR A 4 12.04 60.23 28.02
N LYS A 5 13.20 60.57 27.45
CA LYS A 5 13.58 60.20 26.08
C LYS A 5 14.42 58.93 25.93
N LEU A 6 14.97 58.38 27.02
CA LEU A 6 15.88 57.23 26.95
C LEU A 6 15.16 55.87 26.94
N TRP A 7 13.94 55.80 27.49
CA TRP A 7 13.14 54.57 27.56
C TRP A 7 12.48 54.18 26.22
N TRP A 8 12.19 55.15 25.35
CA TRP A 8 11.59 54.89 24.03
C TRP A 8 12.60 54.32 23.04
N LEU A 9 13.88 54.70 23.16
CA LEU A 9 14.95 54.20 22.28
C LEU A 9 15.34 52.75 22.60
N THR A 10 15.28 52.34 23.87
CA THR A 10 15.63 50.97 24.28
C THR A 10 14.55 49.96 23.93
N MET A 11 13.26 50.32 23.99
CA MET A 11 12.15 49.45 23.56
C MET A 11 12.06 49.26 22.04
N THR A 12 12.47 50.27 21.25
CA THR A 12 12.47 50.18 19.77
C THR A 12 13.67 49.40 19.24
N LEU A 13 14.84 49.50 19.90
CA LEU A 13 16.03 48.75 19.48
C LEU A 13 15.93 47.25 19.81
N THR A 14 15.30 46.88 20.94
CA THR A 14 15.07 45.45 21.27
C THR A 14 14.03 44.80 20.36
N THR A 15 12.99 45.51 19.94
CA THR A 15 12.02 45.00 18.94
C THR A 15 12.63 44.86 17.55
N LEU A 16 13.53 45.77 17.14
CA LEU A 16 14.27 45.66 15.87
C LEU A 16 15.31 44.54 15.86
N ILE A 17 15.99 44.27 16.99
CA ILE A 17 16.96 43.16 17.08
C ILE A 17 16.25 41.81 17.16
N VAL A 18 15.11 41.69 17.86
CA VAL A 18 14.30 40.46 17.85
C VAL A 18 13.66 40.24 16.47
N GLY A 19 13.20 41.29 15.80
CA GLY A 19 12.71 41.22 14.42
C GLY A 19 13.78 40.85 13.39
N SER A 20 15.04 41.25 13.61
CA SER A 20 16.15 40.92 12.70
C SER A 20 16.83 39.59 13.00
N LEU A 21 16.71 39.05 14.23
CA LEU A 21 17.14 37.68 14.56
C LEU A 21 16.07 36.62 14.23
N MET A 22 14.80 37.00 14.11
CA MET A 22 13.68 36.13 13.69
C MET A 22 13.38 36.18 12.19
N MET A 23 14.17 36.89 11.40
CA MET A 23 14.10 36.92 9.92
C MET A 23 15.35 36.28 9.29
N ARG A 24 15.91 35.26 9.96
CA ARG A 24 16.84 34.32 9.33
C ARG A 24 16.02 33.30 8.55
N ASN A 25 15.82 33.57 7.26
CA ASN A 25 15.58 32.61 6.19
C ASN A 25 14.92 31.30 6.63
N TYR A 26 13.62 31.36 6.94
CA TYR A 26 12.79 30.18 6.76
C TYR A 26 12.17 30.33 5.37
N ASN A 27 12.90 29.85 4.37
CA ASN A 27 12.37 29.67 3.03
C ASN A 27 11.22 28.66 3.13
N VAL A 28 9.99 29.16 3.27
CA VAL A 28 8.74 28.40 3.06
C VAL A 28 8.46 28.27 1.54
N GLU A 29 9.51 28.19 0.73
CA GLU A 29 9.47 28.03 -0.72
C GLU A 29 10.25 26.79 -1.20
N GLU A 30 10.68 25.91 -0.28
CA GLU A 30 11.42 24.69 -0.63
C GLU A 30 10.73 23.40 -0.15
N SER A 31 9.42 23.46 0.16
CA SER A 31 8.58 22.28 0.38
C SER A 31 7.39 22.19 -0.59
N THR A 32 7.41 22.99 -1.67
CA THR A 32 6.34 23.10 -2.68
C THR A 32 6.82 22.86 -4.11
N SER A 33 8.08 22.46 -4.31
CA SER A 33 8.60 21.87 -5.54
C SER A 33 8.59 20.34 -5.35
N VAL A 34 7.53 19.60 -5.61
CA VAL A 34 6.54 19.70 -6.68
C VAL A 34 5.29 19.02 -6.10
N ASP A 35 4.18 19.74 -5.94
CA ASP A 35 2.88 19.07 -5.98
C ASP A 35 2.79 18.54 -7.41
N LEU A 36 3.36 17.35 -7.66
CA LEU A 36 3.36 16.74 -8.97
C LEU A 36 1.88 16.61 -9.33
N VAL A 37 1.44 17.38 -10.33
CA VAL A 37 0.10 17.29 -10.90
C VAL A 37 0.06 15.99 -11.69
N MET A 38 0.04 14.87 -10.95
CA MET A 38 -0.02 13.49 -11.44
C MET A 38 -1.46 13.01 -11.41
N GLU A 39 -2.44 13.88 -11.59
CA GLU A 39 -3.84 13.45 -11.64
C GLU A 39 -4.32 13.49 -13.09
N GLY A 40 -4.97 12.41 -13.52
CA GLY A 40 -5.48 12.26 -14.87
C GLY A 40 -4.44 11.92 -15.94
N LEU A 41 -3.19 11.58 -15.59
CA LEU A 41 -2.18 11.19 -16.56
C LEU A 41 -2.31 9.71 -16.93
N PRO A 42 -2.18 9.34 -18.21
CA PRO A 42 -2.26 7.94 -18.63
C PRO A 42 -1.08 7.12 -18.11
N ALA A 43 -1.27 5.81 -17.96
CA ALA A 43 -0.28 4.88 -17.40
C ALA A 43 1.14 4.97 -18.01
N SER A 44 1.24 5.17 -19.32
CA SER A 44 2.52 5.23 -20.05
C SER A 44 3.10 6.64 -20.16
N HIS A 45 2.54 7.63 -19.47
CA HIS A 45 3.04 9.00 -19.55
C HIS A 45 4.46 9.07 -18.97
N PRO A 46 5.45 9.69 -19.67
CA PRO A 46 6.84 9.69 -19.23
C PRO A 46 7.06 10.24 -17.80
N GLU A 47 6.33 11.31 -17.44
CA GLU A 47 6.41 11.89 -16.10
C GLU A 47 5.89 10.92 -15.01
N VAL A 48 4.93 10.06 -15.34
CA VAL A 48 4.41 9.04 -14.41
C VAL A 48 5.47 7.99 -14.15
N VAL A 49 6.08 7.47 -15.22
CA VAL A 49 7.16 6.49 -15.13
C VAL A 49 8.35 7.08 -14.36
N GLN A 50 8.72 8.33 -14.67
CA GLN A 50 9.81 9.03 -13.99
C GLN A 50 9.52 9.24 -12.49
N ALA A 51 8.32 9.73 -12.13
CA ALA A 51 7.94 9.94 -10.74
C ALA A 51 7.94 8.62 -9.94
N LEU A 52 7.46 7.53 -10.55
CA LEU A 52 7.55 6.21 -9.96
C LEU A 52 9.01 5.83 -9.69
N SER A 53 9.87 5.89 -10.70
CA SER A 53 11.29 5.51 -10.57
C SER A 53 12.07 6.40 -9.58
N SER A 54 11.76 7.70 -9.48
CA SER A 54 12.53 8.64 -8.65
C SER A 54 12.02 8.76 -7.22
N THR A 55 10.75 8.49 -6.97
CA THR A 55 10.07 8.91 -5.74
C THR A 55 9.24 7.82 -5.09
N PHE A 56 8.45 7.08 -5.87
CA PHE A 56 7.48 6.14 -5.31
C PHE A 56 7.95 4.69 -5.28
N LEU A 57 9.00 4.32 -6.02
CA LEU A 57 9.60 3.00 -6.00
C LEU A 57 10.89 3.02 -5.19
N LEU A 58 10.86 2.31 -4.06
CA LEU A 58 12.06 2.10 -3.25
C LEU A 58 12.68 0.76 -3.60
N PRO A 59 14.02 0.72 -3.76
CA PRO A 59 14.71 -0.48 -4.20
C PRO A 59 14.68 -1.60 -3.16
N PRO A 60 14.85 -2.87 -3.59
CA PRO A 60 15.05 -4.01 -2.70
C PRO A 60 16.12 -3.74 -1.64
N SER A 61 15.84 -4.15 -0.39
CA SER A 61 16.80 -3.96 0.70
C SER A 61 18.03 -4.85 0.54
N THR A 62 19.21 -4.28 0.77
CA THR A 62 20.47 -5.04 0.86
C THR A 62 20.73 -5.57 2.27
N LEU A 63 19.99 -5.10 3.28
CA LEU A 63 20.15 -5.51 4.68
C LEU A 63 19.58 -6.92 4.93
N PRO A 64 20.07 -7.66 5.94
CA PRO A 64 19.46 -8.94 6.32
C PRO A 64 17.98 -8.78 6.65
N TYR A 65 17.19 -9.81 6.33
CA TYR A 65 15.78 -9.87 6.69
C TYR A 65 15.56 -9.60 8.18
N ASN A 66 14.57 -8.78 8.50
CA ASN A 66 14.17 -8.47 9.88
C ASN A 66 12.74 -8.95 10.11
N LEU A 67 12.56 -10.27 10.04
CA LEU A 67 11.27 -10.93 10.19
C LEU A 67 11.02 -11.25 11.66
N SER A 68 9.79 -10.99 12.11
CA SER A 68 9.35 -11.32 13.46
C SER A 68 9.08 -12.81 13.60
N THR A 69 9.43 -13.38 14.74
CA THR A 69 9.16 -14.78 15.09
C THR A 69 8.02 -14.90 16.11
N ASN A 70 7.25 -13.84 16.33
CA ASN A 70 6.18 -13.87 17.32
C ASN A 70 5.06 -14.86 16.91
N THR A 71 4.28 -15.29 17.89
CA THR A 71 3.19 -16.26 17.69
C THR A 71 2.08 -15.77 16.75
N GLU A 72 1.83 -14.46 16.66
CA GLU A 72 0.83 -13.87 15.76
C GLU A 72 1.27 -14.00 14.29
N TYR A 73 2.53 -13.69 13.97
CA TYR A 73 3.10 -13.88 12.65
C TYR A 73 3.12 -15.37 12.30
N LEU A 74 3.54 -16.23 13.22
CA LEU A 74 3.55 -17.68 13.01
C LEU A 74 2.15 -18.28 12.82
N ALA A 75 1.12 -17.70 13.45
CA ALA A 75 -0.27 -18.13 13.26
C ALA A 75 -0.86 -17.60 11.94
N SER A 76 -0.44 -16.40 11.52
CA SER A 76 -0.84 -15.79 10.25
C SER A 76 -0.18 -16.46 9.04
N SER A 77 1.10 -16.85 9.17
CA SER A 77 1.77 -17.72 8.22
C SER A 77 1.17 -19.11 8.39
N GLN A 78 0.66 -19.72 7.32
CA GLN A 78 -0.01 -21.05 7.37
C GLN A 78 -1.49 -21.08 7.79
N GLY A 79 -2.19 -19.94 7.76
CA GLY A 79 -3.66 -19.94 7.74
C GLY A 79 -4.24 -20.73 6.55
N HIS A 80 -5.55 -21.02 6.57
CA HIS A 80 -6.21 -21.84 5.53
C HIS A 80 -6.02 -21.26 4.11
N THR A 81 -6.18 -19.94 3.95
CA THR A 81 -6.01 -19.26 2.67
C THR A 81 -4.57 -19.35 2.16
N TRP A 82 -3.59 -19.12 3.04
CA TRP A 82 -2.17 -19.26 2.70
C TRP A 82 -1.84 -20.67 2.22
N LYS A 83 -2.31 -21.71 2.93
CA LYS A 83 -2.07 -23.12 2.55
C LYS A 83 -2.61 -23.44 1.16
N LEU A 84 -3.79 -22.89 0.82
CA LEU A 84 -4.40 -23.06 -0.50
C LEU A 84 -3.56 -22.39 -1.59
N ILE A 85 -3.23 -21.11 -1.41
CA ILE A 85 -2.43 -20.32 -2.37
C ILE A 85 -1.06 -20.99 -2.57
N HIS A 86 -0.37 -21.29 -1.47
CA HIS A 86 0.92 -21.97 -1.49
C HIS A 86 0.82 -23.30 -2.23
N HIS A 87 -0.17 -24.16 -1.93
CA HIS A 87 -0.34 -25.44 -2.59
C HIS A 87 -0.42 -25.33 -4.11
N TYR A 88 -1.23 -24.40 -4.63
CA TYR A 88 -1.41 -24.23 -6.06
C TYR A 88 -0.19 -23.59 -6.72
N ILE A 89 0.39 -22.54 -6.12
CA ILE A 89 1.60 -21.90 -6.67
C ILE A 89 2.76 -22.91 -6.71
N SER A 90 3.03 -23.64 -5.62
CA SER A 90 4.10 -24.65 -5.60
C SER A 90 3.91 -25.71 -6.69
N LYS A 91 2.67 -26.12 -6.98
CA LYS A 91 2.38 -27.09 -8.05
C LYS A 91 2.55 -26.50 -9.45
N LEU A 92 2.10 -25.28 -9.67
CA LEU A 92 2.13 -24.62 -10.98
C LEU A 92 3.55 -24.27 -11.43
N PHE A 93 4.37 -23.80 -10.50
CA PHE A 93 5.74 -23.40 -10.77
C PHE A 93 6.76 -24.52 -10.51
N ALA A 94 6.39 -25.60 -9.83
CA ALA A 94 7.21 -26.78 -9.64
C ALA A 94 8.67 -26.49 -9.17
N GLY A 95 8.85 -25.45 -8.35
CA GLY A 95 10.17 -25.02 -7.86
C GLY A 95 10.97 -24.13 -8.81
N GLU A 96 10.35 -23.58 -9.87
CA GLU A 96 10.93 -22.53 -10.69
C GLU A 96 11.47 -21.38 -9.82
N ARG A 97 12.71 -20.98 -10.08
CA ARG A 97 13.41 -19.91 -9.37
C ARG A 97 13.50 -18.63 -10.21
N GLY A 98 13.69 -17.51 -9.53
CA GLY A 98 13.93 -16.23 -10.19
C GLY A 98 12.71 -15.62 -10.90
N GLY A 99 11.50 -15.95 -10.47
CA GLY A 99 10.28 -15.30 -10.96
C GLY A 99 10.09 -13.88 -10.42
N PHE A 100 9.10 -13.18 -10.97
CA PHE A 100 8.69 -11.84 -10.57
C PHE A 100 7.24 -11.83 -10.06
N PHE A 101 7.02 -11.41 -8.82
CA PHE A 101 5.67 -11.24 -8.28
C PHE A 101 5.29 -9.76 -8.11
N VAL A 102 3.99 -9.51 -8.04
CA VAL A 102 3.43 -8.26 -7.54
C VAL A 102 2.43 -8.58 -6.43
N GLU A 103 2.54 -7.92 -5.29
CA GLU A 103 1.58 -8.02 -4.18
C GLU A 103 1.08 -6.62 -3.81
N ALA A 104 -0.21 -6.39 -4.04
CA ALA A 104 -0.91 -5.17 -3.66
C ALA A 104 -1.78 -5.45 -2.43
N GLY A 105 -1.64 -4.62 -1.39
CA GLY A 105 -2.09 -4.95 -0.03
C GLY A 105 -0.99 -5.63 0.79
N ALA A 106 0.26 -5.18 0.65
CA ALA A 106 1.41 -5.84 1.25
C ALA A 106 1.51 -5.70 2.78
N LEU A 107 0.62 -4.92 3.41
CA LEU A 107 0.52 -4.73 4.85
C LEU A 107 1.88 -4.36 5.47
N ASP A 108 2.36 -5.11 6.45
CA ASP A 108 3.63 -4.88 7.13
C ASP A 108 4.79 -5.65 6.50
N GLY A 109 4.60 -6.18 5.29
CA GLY A 109 5.60 -6.92 4.55
C GLY A 109 5.89 -8.31 5.08
N GLN A 110 5.19 -8.83 6.09
CA GLN A 110 5.39 -10.19 6.56
C GLN A 110 4.08 -10.89 6.93
N GLN A 111 3.25 -10.24 7.74
CA GLN A 111 1.99 -10.79 8.20
C GLN A 111 1.07 -10.99 6.99
N LEU A 112 0.50 -12.20 6.87
CA LEU A 112 -0.39 -12.58 5.77
C LEU A 112 0.21 -12.49 4.35
N SER A 113 1.52 -12.29 4.23
CA SER A 113 2.20 -12.18 2.92
C SER A 113 2.05 -13.45 2.10
N ASN A 114 1.57 -13.29 0.86
CA ASN A 114 1.46 -14.38 -0.10
C ASN A 114 2.78 -14.65 -0.84
N THR A 115 3.72 -13.69 -0.82
CA THR A 115 4.91 -13.71 -1.69
C THR A 115 6.24 -13.83 -0.93
N LEU A 116 6.26 -13.66 0.39
CA LEU A 116 7.51 -13.70 1.17
C LEU A 116 8.28 -15.02 0.99
N TRP A 117 7.58 -16.15 0.95
CA TRP A 117 8.20 -17.46 0.76
C TRP A 117 8.80 -17.61 -0.65
N LEU A 118 8.25 -16.95 -1.67
CA LEU A 118 8.82 -16.94 -3.03
C LEU A 118 10.20 -16.27 -3.03
N GLU A 119 10.36 -15.17 -2.26
CA GLU A 119 11.66 -14.53 -2.08
C GLU A 119 12.64 -15.42 -1.32
N GLN A 120 12.20 -16.00 -0.20
CA GLN A 120 13.09 -16.74 0.71
C GLN A 120 13.52 -18.09 0.15
N GLU A 121 12.63 -18.78 -0.56
CA GLU A 121 12.83 -20.18 -0.95
C GLU A 121 13.13 -20.34 -2.44
N LEU A 122 12.64 -19.44 -3.31
CA LEU A 122 12.76 -19.57 -4.76
C LEU A 122 13.61 -18.47 -5.42
N ASP A 123 14.22 -17.58 -4.65
CA ASP A 123 14.98 -16.42 -5.16
C ASP A 123 14.15 -15.50 -6.07
N TRP A 124 12.83 -15.45 -5.87
CA TRP A 124 11.99 -14.54 -6.64
C TRP A 124 12.24 -13.09 -6.20
N THR A 125 12.04 -12.18 -7.15
CA THR A 125 11.99 -10.74 -6.89
C THR A 125 10.57 -10.25 -7.12
N GLY A 126 10.28 -8.99 -6.82
CA GLY A 126 8.94 -8.49 -7.05
C GLY A 126 8.73 -7.04 -6.65
N LEU A 127 7.45 -6.70 -6.54
CA LEU A 127 6.96 -5.40 -6.13
C LEU A 127 5.88 -5.56 -5.05
N LEU A 128 6.04 -4.84 -3.94
CA LEU A 128 5.08 -4.73 -2.83
C LEU A 128 4.47 -3.33 -2.83
N ILE A 129 3.14 -3.25 -2.87
CA ILE A 129 2.40 -1.99 -2.87
C ILE A 129 1.52 -1.95 -1.61
N GLU A 130 1.75 -0.95 -0.76
CA GLU A 130 0.97 -0.72 0.45
C GLU A 130 0.75 0.78 0.64
N PRO A 131 -0.49 1.27 0.45
CA PRO A 131 -0.78 2.70 0.50
C PRO A 131 -0.97 3.24 1.93
N ASN A 132 -1.21 2.40 2.94
CA ASN A 132 -1.29 2.87 4.32
C ASN A 132 0.14 3.15 4.84
N PRO A 133 0.49 4.41 5.15
CA PRO A 133 1.85 4.79 5.52
C PRO A 133 2.31 4.14 6.83
N TYR A 134 1.40 3.81 7.74
CA TYR A 134 1.74 3.12 8.98
C TYR A 134 2.16 1.67 8.69
N SER A 135 1.38 0.95 7.88
CA SER A 135 1.70 -0.41 7.43
C SER A 135 2.98 -0.41 6.59
N PHE A 136 3.10 0.53 5.65
CA PHE A 136 4.28 0.70 4.81
C PHE A 136 5.56 0.96 5.61
N GLN A 137 5.50 1.77 6.67
CA GLN A 137 6.65 1.97 7.55
C GLN A 137 7.12 0.64 8.17
N HIS A 138 6.19 -0.20 8.63
CA HIS A 138 6.55 -1.53 9.13
C HIS A 138 7.10 -2.44 8.04
N LEU A 139 6.55 -2.38 6.82
CA LEU A 139 7.03 -3.10 5.64
C LEU A 139 8.50 -2.79 5.36
N GLN A 140 8.89 -1.52 5.35
CA GLN A 140 10.28 -1.12 5.14
C GLN A 140 11.23 -1.73 6.18
N HIS A 141 10.78 -1.84 7.43
CA HIS A 141 11.58 -2.43 8.51
C HIS A 141 11.76 -3.94 8.39
N LYS A 142 11.04 -4.64 7.51
CA LYS A 142 11.25 -6.10 7.27
C LYS A 142 12.44 -6.40 6.37
N HIS A 143 12.93 -5.39 5.65
CA HIS A 143 14.04 -5.54 4.69
C HIS A 143 13.75 -6.58 3.60
N ARG A 144 12.53 -6.54 3.03
CA ARG A 144 12.15 -7.37 1.88
C ARG A 144 13.11 -7.18 0.72
N LYS A 145 13.29 -8.22 -0.11
CA LYS A 145 14.15 -8.25 -1.30
C LYS A 145 13.37 -7.92 -2.58
N ALA A 146 12.27 -7.20 -2.41
CA ALA A 146 11.40 -6.70 -3.46
C ALA A 146 11.38 -5.18 -3.46
N TRP A 147 11.01 -4.60 -4.61
CA TRP A 147 10.67 -3.19 -4.70
C TRP A 147 9.46 -2.90 -3.81
N THR A 148 9.40 -1.69 -3.25
CA THR A 148 8.29 -1.31 -2.38
C THR A 148 7.73 0.06 -2.77
N SER A 149 6.42 0.25 -2.65
CA SER A 149 5.78 1.52 -2.92
C SER A 149 4.70 1.90 -1.91
N ASN A 150 4.79 3.13 -1.38
CA ASN A 150 3.78 3.73 -0.51
C ASN A 150 2.75 4.49 -1.34
N SER A 151 1.93 3.73 -2.04
CA SER A 151 0.99 4.22 -3.04
C SER A 151 -0.09 3.16 -3.28
N CYS A 152 -1.13 3.52 -4.03
CA CYS A 152 -2.21 2.61 -4.40
C CYS A 152 -2.13 2.22 -5.89
N ILE A 153 -2.87 1.17 -6.26
CA ILE A 153 -3.12 0.88 -7.68
C ILE A 153 -4.38 1.63 -8.11
N SER A 154 -4.32 2.32 -9.24
CA SER A 154 -5.49 2.98 -9.83
C SER A 154 -6.46 1.94 -10.39
N THR A 155 -7.75 2.15 -10.14
CA THR A 155 -8.86 1.35 -10.69
C THR A 155 -9.25 1.74 -12.12
N ASN A 156 -8.54 2.70 -12.71
CA ASN A 156 -8.68 3.11 -14.09
C ASN A 156 -7.29 3.30 -14.75
N GLN A 157 -7.27 3.66 -16.03
CA GLN A 157 -6.03 3.80 -16.81
C GLN A 157 -5.24 5.08 -16.52
N PHE A 158 -5.70 5.90 -15.57
CA PHE A 158 -5.11 7.18 -15.23
C PHE A 158 -4.60 7.22 -13.80
N THR A 159 -3.60 8.05 -13.56
CA THR A 159 -3.15 8.39 -12.22
C THR A 159 -4.18 9.25 -11.50
N ARG A 160 -4.26 9.13 -10.18
CA ARG A 160 -5.22 9.89 -9.38
C ARG A 160 -4.76 10.05 -7.94
N LYS A 161 -5.31 11.05 -7.25
CA LYS A 161 -5.22 11.12 -5.79
C LYS A 161 -6.47 10.47 -5.20
N SER A 162 -6.26 9.65 -4.18
CA SER A 162 -7.31 9.03 -3.40
C SER A 162 -7.12 9.37 -1.92
N VAL A 163 -8.16 9.20 -1.13
CA VAL A 163 -8.09 9.28 0.32
C VAL A 163 -8.41 7.89 0.84
N LEU A 164 -7.52 7.33 1.64
CA LEU A 164 -7.77 6.10 2.38
C LEU A 164 -8.38 6.42 3.72
N VAL A 165 -9.38 5.64 4.10
CA VAL A 165 -9.83 5.49 5.48
C VAL A 165 -9.00 4.38 6.09
N ALA A 166 -8.17 4.72 7.07
CA ALA A 166 -7.34 3.79 7.83
C ALA A 166 -7.75 3.82 9.30
N LEU A 167 -7.59 2.69 10.00
CA LEU A 167 -7.90 2.62 11.43
C LEU A 167 -6.65 2.91 12.26
N LYS A 168 -6.84 3.72 13.29
CA LYS A 168 -5.85 3.99 14.33
C LYS A 168 -6.34 3.41 15.65
N LEU A 169 -5.44 2.76 16.39
CA LEU A 169 -5.73 2.31 17.75
C LEU A 169 -6.13 3.47 18.66
N ARG A 170 -7.14 3.22 19.49
CA ARG A 170 -7.51 4.14 20.56
C ARG A 170 -6.41 4.24 21.63
N PRO A 171 -6.21 5.42 22.24
CA PRO A 171 -5.28 5.56 23.37
C PRO A 171 -5.57 4.53 24.48
N GLY A 172 -4.55 3.80 24.92
CA GLY A 172 -4.64 2.79 25.99
C GLY A 172 -4.62 1.33 25.53
N TYR A 173 -4.78 1.06 24.23
CA TYR A 173 -4.55 -0.27 23.65
C TYR A 173 -3.07 -0.43 23.27
N ILE A 174 -2.44 -1.51 23.72
CA ILE A 174 -0.99 -1.76 23.53
C ILE A 174 -0.74 -2.71 22.34
N SER A 175 -1.69 -3.60 22.03
CA SER A 175 -1.60 -4.48 20.87
C SER A 175 -2.08 -3.77 19.60
N ASN A 176 -1.28 -3.84 18.54
CA ASN A 176 -1.65 -3.40 17.19
C ASN A 176 -1.94 -4.62 16.29
N PRO A 177 -3.13 -5.21 16.44
CA PRO A 177 -3.48 -6.41 15.70
C PRO A 177 -3.58 -6.11 14.21
N TRP A 178 -3.35 -7.13 13.40
CA TRP A 178 -3.32 -6.99 11.94
C TRP A 178 -4.57 -6.38 11.33
N TYR A 179 -5.75 -6.65 11.89
CA TYR A 179 -7.00 -6.11 11.36
C TYR A 179 -7.12 -4.59 11.51
N ILE A 180 -6.41 -3.97 12.46
CA ILE A 180 -6.32 -2.51 12.55
C ILE A 180 -5.41 -1.96 11.45
N LYS A 181 -4.28 -2.63 11.20
CA LYS A 181 -3.33 -2.25 10.14
C LYS A 181 -3.90 -2.49 8.73
N GLY A 182 -4.69 -3.55 8.56
CA GLY A 182 -5.14 -4.07 7.27
C GLY A 182 -6.55 -3.66 6.85
N ALA A 183 -7.38 -3.10 7.74
CA ALA A 183 -8.73 -2.66 7.39
C ALA A 183 -8.76 -1.27 6.72
N SER A 184 -7.76 -0.95 5.90
CA SER A 184 -7.71 0.33 5.18
C SER A 184 -8.45 0.21 3.85
N TYR A 185 -9.30 1.18 3.53
CA TYR A 185 -10.10 1.17 2.30
C TYR A 185 -10.21 2.57 1.71
N GLU A 186 -10.56 2.67 0.43
CA GLU A 186 -10.71 3.97 -0.22
C GLU A 186 -11.99 4.72 0.24
N LEU A 187 -11.85 6.01 0.54
CA LEU A 187 -12.95 6.89 0.93
C LEU A 187 -13.99 6.98 -0.18
N GLY A 188 -15.26 6.84 0.18
CA GLY A 188 -16.36 6.84 -0.78
C GLY A 188 -16.63 5.47 -1.39
N VAL A 189 -15.77 4.47 -1.14
CA VAL A 189 -16.20 3.06 -1.24
C VAL A 189 -17.28 2.87 -0.19
N THR A 190 -18.51 2.70 -0.65
CA THR A 190 -19.63 2.47 0.24
C THR A 190 -19.48 1.06 0.78
N LEU A 191 -18.82 0.92 1.93
CA LEU A 191 -19.01 -0.24 2.80
C LEU A 191 -20.45 -0.27 3.37
N GLY A 192 -21.37 0.59 2.92
CA GLY A 192 -22.77 0.61 3.34
C GLY A 192 -23.55 -0.65 2.94
N ASP A 193 -23.30 -1.22 1.76
CA ASP A 193 -23.84 -2.55 1.41
C ASP A 193 -23.11 -3.69 2.17
N LEU A 194 -21.90 -3.40 2.69
CA LEU A 194 -21.22 -4.23 3.68
C LEU A 194 -21.94 -4.09 5.06
N SER A 195 -22.35 -2.91 5.50
CA SER A 195 -22.89 -2.67 6.86
C SER A 195 -24.16 -3.46 7.24
N THR A 196 -24.94 -3.95 6.28
CA THR A 196 -26.13 -4.77 6.57
C THR A 196 -25.87 -6.28 6.53
N ASN A 197 -24.76 -6.74 5.93
CA ASN A 197 -24.46 -8.17 5.68
C ASN A 197 -23.03 -8.60 6.03
N LEU A 198 -22.19 -7.71 6.56
CA LEU A 198 -20.87 -8.06 7.04
C LEU A 198 -20.97 -9.01 8.24
N SER A 199 -20.18 -10.08 8.23
CA SER A 199 -19.88 -10.85 9.44
C SER A 199 -19.64 -9.94 10.65
N GLU A 200 -20.14 -10.35 11.81
CA GLU A 200 -19.95 -9.66 13.09
C GLU A 200 -18.47 -9.32 13.34
N SER A 201 -17.55 -10.15 12.83
CA SER A 201 -16.11 -9.93 12.91
C SER A 201 -15.63 -8.69 12.14
N PHE A 202 -16.15 -8.40 10.95
CA PHE A 202 -15.72 -7.23 10.19
C PHE A 202 -16.33 -5.94 10.74
N HIS A 203 -17.58 -6.00 11.22
CA HIS A 203 -18.17 -4.92 12.02
C HIS A 203 -17.32 -4.63 13.26
N TYR A 204 -16.89 -5.68 13.96
CA TYR A 204 -15.99 -5.54 15.09
C TYR A 204 -14.67 -4.85 14.67
N TYR A 205 -14.04 -5.27 13.56
CA TYR A 205 -12.78 -4.67 13.10
C TYR A 205 -12.91 -3.18 12.76
N LEU A 206 -13.91 -2.80 11.96
CA LEU A 206 -14.13 -1.39 11.59
C LEU A 206 -14.40 -0.50 12.81
N ASN A 207 -15.03 -1.05 13.85
CA ASN A 207 -15.31 -0.33 15.09
C ASN A 207 -14.21 -0.46 16.16
N SER A 208 -13.12 -1.19 15.88
CA SER A 208 -12.03 -1.45 16.83
C SER A 208 -11.04 -0.30 16.97
N GLY A 209 -11.12 0.71 16.11
CA GLY A 209 -10.24 1.88 16.12
C GLY A 209 -10.99 3.18 15.86
N ASP A 210 -10.23 4.27 15.81
CA ASP A 210 -10.70 5.56 15.31
C ASP A 210 -10.27 5.70 13.85
N GLU A 211 -11.15 6.22 13.01
CA GLU A 211 -10.84 6.46 11.60
C GLU A 211 -9.83 7.60 11.44
N THR A 212 -8.93 7.42 10.48
CA THR A 212 -7.98 8.42 10.03
C THR A 212 -7.99 8.46 8.52
N TYR A 213 -7.80 9.66 7.96
CA TYR A 213 -7.86 9.87 6.52
C TYR A 213 -6.47 10.16 5.99
N VAL A 214 -6.00 9.33 5.06
CA VAL A 214 -4.65 9.41 4.52
C VAL A 214 -4.71 9.61 3.02
N PRO A 215 -4.16 10.71 2.47
CA PRO A 215 -4.05 10.85 1.03
C PRO A 215 -3.05 9.84 0.46
N ALA A 216 -3.40 9.19 -0.64
CA ALA A 216 -2.54 8.26 -1.36
C ALA A 216 -2.56 8.58 -2.86
N TYR A 217 -1.38 8.56 -3.48
CA TYR A 217 -1.27 8.60 -4.94
C TYR A 217 -1.53 7.21 -5.48
N CYS A 218 -2.45 7.08 -6.44
CA CYS A 218 -2.72 5.83 -7.12
C CYS A 218 -2.19 5.87 -8.55
N PHE A 219 -1.43 4.85 -8.93
CA PHE A 219 -0.89 4.69 -10.28
C PHE A 219 -1.47 3.44 -10.94
N PRO A 220 -1.79 3.45 -12.24
CA PRO A 220 -2.15 2.23 -12.95
C PRO A 220 -1.05 1.17 -12.80
N LEU A 221 -1.41 -0.11 -12.61
CA LEU A 221 -0.43 -1.21 -12.43
C LEU A 221 0.64 -1.21 -13.52
N TYR A 222 0.22 -0.96 -14.77
CA TYR A 222 1.11 -0.89 -15.92
C TYR A 222 2.23 0.16 -15.78
N SER A 223 1.97 1.27 -15.10
CA SER A 223 2.98 2.32 -14.86
C SER A 223 4.14 1.82 -14.01
N TYR A 224 3.87 1.01 -12.98
CA TYR A 224 4.91 0.39 -12.16
C TYR A 224 5.75 -0.59 -12.99
N LEU A 225 5.08 -1.39 -13.82
CA LEU A 225 5.74 -2.37 -14.68
C LEU A 225 6.66 -1.69 -15.70
N LEU A 226 6.21 -0.57 -16.28
CA LEU A 226 7.06 0.27 -17.14
C LEU A 226 8.27 0.81 -16.38
N ALA A 227 8.07 1.36 -15.19
CA ALA A 227 9.14 1.92 -14.35
C ALA A 227 10.18 0.87 -13.91
N LEU A 228 9.76 -0.39 -13.76
CA LEU A 228 10.62 -1.52 -13.40
C LEU A 228 11.13 -2.30 -14.62
N ASN A 229 10.73 -1.93 -15.83
CA ASN A 229 11.02 -2.64 -17.07
C ASN A 229 10.62 -4.13 -17.01
N VAL A 230 9.41 -4.40 -16.51
CA VAL A 230 8.82 -5.73 -16.36
C VAL A 230 7.64 -5.89 -17.32
N THR A 231 7.58 -7.02 -18.03
CA THR A 231 6.48 -7.36 -18.94
C THR A 231 5.77 -8.66 -18.57
N THR A 232 6.37 -9.46 -17.69
CA THR A 232 5.80 -10.72 -17.19
C THR A 232 5.73 -10.68 -15.67
N ILE A 233 4.54 -10.94 -15.14
CA ILE A 233 4.30 -11.18 -13.72
C ILE A 233 4.00 -12.67 -13.55
N ASP A 234 4.83 -13.39 -12.81
CA ASP A 234 4.59 -14.79 -12.52
C ASP A 234 3.42 -14.95 -11.54
N VAL A 235 3.41 -14.17 -10.46
CA VAL A 235 2.31 -14.17 -9.47
C VAL A 235 1.83 -12.74 -9.22
N LEU A 236 0.58 -12.46 -9.53
CA LEU A 236 -0.11 -11.20 -9.18
C LEU A 236 -1.08 -11.46 -8.03
N SER A 237 -0.75 -10.99 -6.83
CA SER A 237 -1.59 -11.03 -5.64
C SER A 237 -2.28 -9.69 -5.41
N LEU A 238 -3.61 -9.67 -5.43
CA LEU A 238 -4.44 -8.49 -5.20
C LEU A 238 -5.33 -8.70 -3.97
N ASP A 239 -5.03 -7.96 -2.91
CA ASP A 239 -5.82 -7.82 -1.68
C ASP A 239 -5.94 -6.31 -1.40
N THR A 240 -6.87 -5.67 -2.10
CA THR A 240 -7.01 -4.22 -2.17
C THR A 240 -8.38 -3.76 -1.67
N GLN A 241 -8.97 -4.57 -0.79
CA GLN A 241 -10.21 -4.33 -0.06
C GLN A 241 -11.39 -3.92 -0.98
N GLY A 242 -11.54 -4.62 -2.12
CA GLY A 242 -12.72 -4.53 -3.00
C GLY A 242 -12.48 -3.87 -4.36
N SER A 243 -11.25 -3.43 -4.66
CA SER A 243 -10.91 -2.78 -5.93
C SER A 243 -10.28 -3.72 -6.97
N GLU A 244 -10.14 -5.01 -6.64
CA GLU A 244 -9.35 -5.99 -7.39
C GLU A 244 -9.87 -6.16 -8.83
N LYS A 245 -11.19 -6.29 -8.97
CA LYS A 245 -11.85 -6.48 -10.28
C LYS A 245 -11.58 -5.31 -11.21
N ASP A 246 -11.61 -4.09 -10.68
CA ASP A 246 -11.40 -2.90 -11.51
C ASP A 246 -9.93 -2.73 -11.87
N ILE A 247 -9.00 -3.05 -10.96
CA ILE A 247 -7.57 -3.14 -11.27
C ILE A 247 -7.31 -4.11 -12.43
N VAL A 248 -7.86 -5.33 -12.37
CA VAL A 248 -7.67 -6.36 -13.40
C VAL A 248 -8.13 -5.89 -14.78
N LYS A 249 -9.20 -5.09 -14.87
CA LYS A 249 -9.69 -4.52 -16.15
C LYS A 249 -8.72 -3.51 -16.77
N THR A 250 -7.82 -2.93 -15.99
CA THR A 250 -6.86 -1.92 -16.48
C THR A 250 -5.60 -2.53 -17.09
N ILE A 251 -5.37 -3.84 -16.91
CA ILE A 251 -4.14 -4.50 -17.38
C ILE A 251 -4.15 -4.58 -18.91
N PRO A 252 -3.12 -4.05 -19.60
CA PRO A 252 -2.99 -4.16 -21.05
C PRO A 252 -2.44 -5.54 -21.43
N TRP A 253 -3.34 -6.52 -21.52
CA TRP A 253 -3.03 -7.95 -21.76
C TRP A 253 -2.28 -8.23 -23.06
N GLU A 254 -2.29 -7.30 -24.01
CA GLU A 254 -1.52 -7.37 -25.25
C GLU A 254 -0.01 -7.20 -25.08
N VAL A 255 0.43 -6.59 -23.98
CA VAL A 255 1.85 -6.31 -23.69
C VAL A 255 2.30 -6.81 -22.32
N ILE A 256 1.37 -7.12 -21.41
CA ILE A 256 1.64 -7.67 -20.09
C ILE A 256 1.13 -9.10 -19.99
N THR A 257 2.02 -10.00 -19.56
CA THR A 257 1.67 -11.39 -19.26
C THR A 257 1.56 -11.57 -17.75
N VAL A 258 0.47 -12.20 -17.29
CA VAL A 258 0.33 -12.65 -15.90
C VAL A 258 0.10 -14.16 -15.89
N ARG A 259 0.97 -14.94 -15.24
CA ARG A 259 0.85 -16.41 -15.22
C ARG A 259 -0.18 -16.90 -14.21
N VAL A 260 -0.20 -16.28 -13.01
CA VAL A 260 -1.13 -16.63 -11.94
C VAL A 260 -1.69 -15.36 -11.29
N LEU A 261 -3.01 -15.30 -11.16
CA LEU A 261 -3.70 -14.29 -10.36
C LEU A 261 -4.20 -14.90 -9.05
N VAL A 262 -3.87 -14.25 -7.94
CA VAL A 262 -4.41 -14.50 -6.61
C VAL A 262 -5.23 -13.27 -6.24
N ILE A 263 -6.55 -13.42 -6.15
CA ILE A 263 -7.47 -12.29 -5.95
C ILE A 263 -8.31 -12.57 -4.71
N GLU A 264 -8.31 -11.64 -3.76
CA GLU A 264 -9.33 -11.60 -2.73
C GLU A 264 -10.65 -11.11 -3.35
N ILE A 265 -11.70 -11.92 -3.27
CA ILE A 265 -13.03 -11.54 -3.74
C ILE A 265 -13.94 -11.42 -2.52
N VAL A 266 -14.50 -10.24 -2.32
CA VAL A 266 -15.60 -10.04 -1.39
C VAL A 266 -16.89 -10.41 -2.11
N VAL A 267 -17.39 -11.63 -1.90
CA VAL A 267 -18.65 -12.11 -2.50
C VAL A 267 -19.81 -11.79 -1.55
N PHE A 268 -20.80 -11.07 -2.09
CA PHE A 268 -22.08 -10.87 -1.42
C PHE A 268 -23.15 -11.75 -2.05
N ASP A 269 -23.54 -12.80 -1.34
CA ASP A 269 -24.80 -13.48 -1.61
C ASP A 269 -25.79 -13.13 -0.48
N GLY A 270 -26.99 -12.69 -0.85
CA GLY A 270 -28.05 -12.31 0.09
C GLY A 270 -28.56 -13.46 0.97
N THR A 271 -27.97 -14.65 0.84
CA THR A 271 -28.19 -15.79 1.73
C THR A 271 -26.86 -16.34 2.25
N LYS A 272 -26.54 -16.00 3.50
CA LYS A 272 -25.40 -16.47 4.31
C LYS A 272 -24.02 -16.12 3.74
N ASP A 273 -23.38 -15.21 4.46
CA ASP A 273 -21.96 -14.85 4.42
C ASP A 273 -21.08 -16.11 4.57
N GLN A 274 -20.78 -16.75 3.44
CA GLN A 274 -19.61 -17.60 3.33
C GLN A 274 -18.50 -16.74 2.74
N ARG A 275 -17.55 -16.32 3.58
CA ARG A 275 -16.18 -16.06 3.12
C ARG A 275 -15.61 -17.36 2.59
N SER A 276 -16.00 -17.64 1.36
CA SER A 276 -15.46 -18.71 0.59
C SER A 276 -14.20 -18.13 -0.06
N SER A 277 -13.02 -18.56 0.37
CA SER A 277 -11.84 -18.59 -0.50
C SER A 277 -12.03 -19.66 -1.58
N VAL A 278 -13.20 -19.63 -2.19
CA VAL A 278 -13.67 -20.54 -3.22
C VAL A 278 -13.38 -19.84 -4.53
N ALA A 279 -12.29 -20.29 -5.14
CA ALA A 279 -12.16 -20.30 -6.57
C ALA A 279 -13.28 -21.17 -7.18
N GLU A 280 -14.52 -20.69 -7.18
CA GLU A 280 -15.61 -21.19 -8.03
C GLU A 280 -16.37 -20.00 -8.64
N GLY A 281 -15.61 -19.10 -9.28
CA GLY A 281 -16.03 -18.59 -10.58
C GLY A 281 -15.52 -19.57 -11.65
N PRO A 282 -16.07 -19.59 -12.88
CA PRO A 282 -15.48 -20.40 -13.94
C PRO A 282 -14.01 -20.02 -14.01
N VAL A 283 -13.14 -20.95 -13.64
CA VAL A 283 -11.73 -20.77 -13.82
C VAL A 283 -11.51 -20.83 -15.33
N HIS A 284 -11.65 -19.68 -15.98
CA HIS A 284 -11.02 -19.45 -17.26
C HIS A 284 -9.53 -19.26 -16.98
N MET A 285 -8.89 -20.35 -16.52
CA MET A 285 -7.45 -20.55 -16.66
C MET A 285 -7.21 -20.69 -18.17
N ARG A 286 -7.08 -19.55 -18.86
CA ARG A 286 -6.45 -19.55 -20.17
C ARG A 286 -4.96 -19.70 -19.94
N ARG A 287 -4.48 -20.91 -20.16
CA ARG A 287 -3.09 -21.11 -20.57
C ARG A 287 -2.98 -20.43 -21.94
N PHE A 288 -2.33 -19.28 -22.01
CA PHE A 288 -1.84 -18.75 -23.28
C PHE A 288 -0.56 -19.48 -23.66
#